data_AF-A0A371CQB9-F1
#
_entry.id   AF-A0A371CQB9-F1
#
_cell.length_a   1.000
_cell.length_b   1.000
_cell.length_c   1.000
_cell.angle_alpha   90.00
_cell.angle_beta   90.00
_cell.angle_gamma   90.00
#
_symmetry.space_group_name_H-M   'P 1'
#
loop_
_entity.id
_entity.type
_entity.pdbx_description
1 polymer ?
#
loop_
_entity_poly.entity_id
_entity_poly.type
_entity_poly.pdbx_seq_one_letter_code
_entity_poly.pdbx_strand_id
1 'polypeptide(L)'
;MAIPHKYRLIPNVPSMLRSCQKTPYHSTWRRLDSEFPDWREFHRTWWGSAGRTRFDEVRSNPETEQFLYVAPDSTFTALTTCRQPSGGMLVRRDYEELLARIRKGYRDDRAGIILVGLPASGKTCFNIFVLLECMAQLQNVLFTTVDLETYLVDELGVWMKHTQDVRAIDDLPPFDLFVPTSRVWSIVDAYCGRYSPPSQLLGLACFALYPIPLPRQDDFRRWFIRFRSPPLVLTMRPWLDQELLSLILNDIDLGPALARYVTAWATSLQCVEQIRSVAGPLPRDIFAYLQDPARCLQDASKVLDVPWAGPSLGSFTIDWSSIATFDTLLLVKPLDVHCASIHTDLYVVDFRSTTVAAAVLAHARVPDYLVAEQAFRRANESVATNALSAWAFEALAILSTSGHIPPERSQASMDLQMRLHPMSRDPSSTDTRPRFVYGNCEHDDVLTISPEGLTLQPQGNNAFIQQAPAAPTGWGRLSLPIYPREITTFTNLARDVSVDPTRYFVSAQRDHPFFDAVFFAPSYDPTPPYSRSVIIWVLRTGLAKADGDAAASSCDLLCTLQTKVLSMGFFPVLKYVVVVPLQVRQSVVWEFPPGWEEDAQGEVYVQFLDPLGSGGERGPM
;
A
#
# COMPACT_ATOMS: atom_id res chain seq x y z
N MET A 1 -37.85 33.13 -15.20
CA MET A 1 -36.73 32.32 -15.74
C MET A 1 -37.12 30.86 -15.61
N ALA A 2 -37.43 30.23 -16.75
CA ALA A 2 -37.96 28.88 -16.81
C ALA A 2 -36.83 27.86 -16.96
N ILE A 3 -36.84 26.84 -16.10
CA ILE A 3 -35.93 25.68 -16.14
C ILE A 3 -36.57 24.64 -17.09
N PRO A 4 -35.84 24.08 -18.09
CA PRO A 4 -36.43 23.12 -19.00
C PRO A 4 -36.46 21.72 -18.37
N HIS A 5 -37.67 21.24 -18.07
CA HIS A 5 -37.95 19.82 -17.84
C HIS A 5 -37.80 19.04 -19.15
N LYS A 6 -36.72 18.26 -19.28
CA LYS A 6 -36.61 17.16 -20.26
C LYS A 6 -36.23 15.87 -19.53
N TYR A 7 -37.21 15.27 -18.86
CA TYR A 7 -37.22 13.82 -18.68
C TYR A 7 -38.31 13.26 -19.59
N ARG A 8 -37.88 12.62 -20.68
CA ARG A 8 -38.75 11.78 -21.51
C ARG A 8 -39.21 10.62 -20.61
N LEU A 9 -40.49 10.61 -20.27
CA LEU A 9 -41.19 9.40 -19.85
C LEU A 9 -40.96 8.34 -20.93
N ILE A 10 -40.30 7.23 -20.58
CA ILE A 10 -40.30 6.01 -21.41
C ILE A 10 -41.70 5.41 -21.27
N PRO A 11 -42.57 5.46 -22.30
CA PRO A 11 -43.85 4.81 -22.24
C PRO A 11 -43.65 3.32 -22.58
N ASN A 12 -44.30 2.44 -21.80
CA ASN A 12 -44.40 1.00 -22.03
C ASN A 12 -43.16 0.17 -21.71
N VAL A 13 -42.95 -0.12 -20.41
CA VAL A 13 -42.49 -1.45 -20.02
C VAL A 13 -43.73 -2.36 -20.02
N PRO A 14 -43.81 -3.40 -20.88
CA PRO A 14 -45.00 -4.24 -20.98
C PRO A 14 -45.31 -4.94 -19.66
N SER A 15 -46.60 -5.00 -19.32
CA SER A 15 -47.19 -5.72 -18.19
C SER A 15 -47.10 -7.25 -18.31
N MET A 16 -45.94 -7.81 -18.70
CA MET A 16 -45.69 -9.25 -18.82
C MET A 16 -45.45 -9.97 -17.47
N LEU A 17 -45.74 -9.33 -16.34
CA LEU A 17 -45.61 -9.91 -15.00
C LEU A 17 -46.95 -10.30 -14.37
N ARG A 18 -47.91 -10.79 -15.17
CA ARG A 18 -49.14 -11.40 -14.61
C ARG A 18 -49.33 -12.82 -15.15
N SER A 19 -49.25 -13.77 -14.20
CA SER A 19 -49.77 -15.15 -14.22
C SER A 19 -48.97 -16.28 -14.88
N CYS A 20 -47.64 -16.29 -14.82
CA CYS A 20 -46.92 -17.57 -14.75
C CYS A 20 -46.86 -17.98 -13.27
N GLN A 21 -47.31 -19.19 -12.93
CA GLN A 21 -46.99 -19.83 -11.66
C GLN A 21 -45.47 -19.98 -11.60
N LYS A 22 -44.78 -18.94 -11.11
CA LYS A 22 -43.34 -18.98 -10.91
C LYS A 22 -43.10 -20.05 -9.86
N THR A 23 -42.41 -21.12 -10.26
CA THR A 23 -41.79 -22.03 -9.32
C THR A 23 -41.08 -21.21 -8.24
N PRO A 24 -41.25 -21.54 -6.94
CA PRO A 24 -40.57 -20.81 -5.89
C PRO A 24 -39.06 -20.85 -6.18
N TYR A 25 -38.38 -19.71 -6.04
CA TYR A 25 -36.96 -19.58 -6.38
C TYR A 25 -36.07 -20.51 -5.55
N HIS A 26 -36.56 -21.00 -4.40
CA HIS A 26 -35.94 -22.04 -3.59
C HIS A 26 -36.04 -23.47 -4.13
N SER A 27 -36.88 -23.73 -5.14
CA SER A 27 -37.23 -25.10 -5.58
C SER A 27 -36.04 -25.96 -6.02
N THR A 28 -34.95 -25.33 -6.41
CA THR A 28 -33.71 -25.97 -6.86
C THR A 28 -32.61 -25.96 -5.80
N TRP A 29 -32.84 -25.32 -4.65
CA TRP A 29 -31.85 -25.15 -3.60
C TRP A 29 -31.97 -26.25 -2.53
N ARG A 30 -30.84 -26.59 -1.92
CA ARG A 30 -30.82 -27.46 -0.74
C ARG A 30 -31.05 -26.63 0.52
N ARG A 31 -32.02 -26.99 1.35
CA ARG A 31 -32.36 -26.24 2.57
C ARG A 31 -31.52 -26.70 3.75
N LEU A 32 -30.56 -25.88 4.20
CA LEU A 32 -29.63 -26.28 5.25
C LEU A 32 -30.24 -26.17 6.66
N ASP A 33 -31.05 -25.16 6.96
CA ASP A 33 -31.64 -24.94 8.30
C ASP A 33 -32.69 -26.00 8.69
N SER A 34 -33.28 -26.69 7.71
CA SER A 34 -34.15 -27.85 7.98
C SER A 34 -33.35 -29.12 8.23
N GLU A 35 -32.23 -29.29 7.53
CA GLU A 35 -31.41 -30.51 7.56
C GLU A 35 -30.42 -30.51 8.72
N PHE A 36 -29.88 -29.35 9.09
CA PHE A 36 -28.80 -29.19 10.05
C PHE A 36 -29.19 -28.18 11.13
N PRO A 37 -29.22 -28.58 12.42
CA PRO A 37 -29.55 -27.69 13.53
C PRO A 37 -28.66 -26.45 13.59
N ASP A 38 -27.38 -26.59 13.25
CA ASP A 38 -26.41 -25.51 13.37
C ASP A 38 -26.75 -24.31 12.47
N TRP A 39 -27.18 -24.57 11.23
CA TRP A 39 -27.60 -23.54 10.29
C TRP A 39 -28.91 -22.85 10.71
N ARG A 40 -29.81 -23.58 11.39
CA ARG A 40 -31.03 -23.00 11.97
C ARG A 40 -30.69 -22.07 13.13
N GLU A 41 -29.76 -22.49 13.98
CA GLU A 41 -29.28 -21.67 15.08
C GLU A 41 -28.55 -20.43 14.57
N PHE A 42 -27.69 -20.58 13.58
CA PHE A 42 -27.01 -19.48 12.90
C PHE A 42 -28.02 -18.45 12.36
N HIS A 43 -29.02 -18.90 11.59
CA HIS A 43 -30.06 -18.02 11.05
C HIS A 43 -30.82 -17.28 12.15
N ARG A 44 -31.30 -18.01 13.17
CA ARG A 44 -32.04 -17.44 14.31
C ARG A 44 -31.20 -16.40 15.08
N THR A 45 -29.90 -16.63 15.20
CA THR A 45 -28.99 -15.77 15.98
C THR A 45 -28.70 -14.47 15.27
N TRP A 46 -28.56 -14.50 13.94
CA TRP A 46 -28.06 -13.37 13.16
C TRP A 46 -29.13 -12.63 12.36
N TRP A 47 -30.28 -13.24 12.09
CA TRP A 47 -31.34 -12.62 11.31
C TRP A 47 -32.13 -11.58 12.13
N GLY A 48 -32.25 -10.37 11.60
CA GLY A 48 -33.09 -9.31 12.17
C GLY A 48 -32.57 -8.72 13.48
N SER A 49 -33.47 -8.53 14.45
CA SER A 49 -33.15 -7.82 15.70
C SER A 49 -32.12 -8.54 16.56
N ALA A 50 -32.08 -9.87 16.53
CA ALA A 50 -31.11 -10.66 17.28
C ALA A 50 -29.66 -10.34 16.83
N GLY A 51 -29.42 -10.36 15.52
CA GLY A 51 -28.12 -9.99 14.96
C GLY A 51 -27.76 -8.53 15.24
N ARG A 52 -28.72 -7.60 15.17
CA ARG A 52 -28.48 -6.18 15.51
C ARG A 52 -28.00 -6.01 16.95
N THR A 53 -28.66 -6.66 17.90
CA THR A 53 -28.25 -6.62 19.31
C THR A 53 -26.81 -7.11 19.50
N ARG A 54 -26.41 -8.17 18.79
CA ARG A 54 -25.02 -8.67 18.84
C ARG A 54 -24.01 -7.64 18.30
N PHE A 55 -24.33 -6.97 17.19
CA PHE A 55 -23.47 -5.90 16.68
C PHE A 55 -23.41 -4.72 17.64
N ASP A 56 -24.53 -4.33 18.22
CA ASP A 56 -24.61 -3.22 19.17
C ASP A 56 -23.80 -3.53 20.45
N GLU A 57 -23.83 -4.78 20.94
CA GLU A 57 -22.99 -5.25 22.03
C GLU A 57 -21.50 -5.05 21.73
N VAL A 58 -21.02 -5.55 20.59
CA VAL A 58 -19.61 -5.40 20.16
C VAL A 58 -19.23 -3.94 19.95
N ARG A 59 -20.10 -3.13 19.34
CA ARG A 59 -19.86 -1.69 19.10
C ARG A 59 -19.86 -0.86 20.38
N SER A 60 -20.67 -1.24 21.38
CA SER A 60 -20.81 -0.51 22.64
C SER A 60 -19.61 -0.66 23.56
N ASN A 61 -18.72 -1.63 23.28
CA ASN A 61 -17.59 -1.96 24.12
C ASN A 61 -16.26 -1.82 23.36
N PRO A 62 -15.79 -0.59 23.12
CA PRO A 62 -14.56 -0.35 22.36
C PRO A 62 -13.29 -0.78 23.11
N GLU A 63 -13.36 -0.97 24.43
CA GLU A 63 -12.19 -1.24 25.29
C GLU A 63 -11.89 -2.74 25.48
N THR A 64 -12.86 -3.63 25.26
CA THR A 64 -12.66 -5.08 25.40
C THR A 64 -13.11 -5.82 24.15
N GLU A 65 -12.20 -6.62 23.59
CA GLU A 65 -12.41 -7.64 22.56
C GLU A 65 -13.48 -7.32 21.50
N GLN A 66 -13.08 -6.68 20.41
CA GLN A 66 -13.91 -6.51 19.20
C GLN A 66 -14.14 -7.85 18.45
N PHE A 67 -14.17 -8.98 19.15
CA PHE A 67 -14.40 -10.29 18.56
C PHE A 67 -15.90 -10.55 18.43
N LEU A 68 -16.32 -10.83 17.20
CA LEU A 68 -17.65 -11.29 16.87
C LEU A 68 -17.63 -12.80 16.75
N TYR A 69 -18.21 -13.49 17.73
CA TYR A 69 -18.29 -14.94 17.77
C TYR A 69 -19.47 -15.46 16.94
N VAL A 70 -19.15 -16.18 15.86
CA VAL A 70 -20.16 -16.67 14.91
C VAL A 70 -20.62 -18.06 15.34
N ALA A 71 -21.64 -18.09 16.19
CA ALA A 71 -22.25 -19.34 16.63
C ALA A 71 -23.24 -19.90 15.58
N PRO A 72 -23.27 -21.23 15.36
CA PRO A 72 -22.31 -22.22 15.89
C PRO A 72 -20.98 -22.26 15.12
N ASP A 73 -19.89 -22.66 15.79
CA ASP A 73 -18.53 -22.71 15.22
C ASP A 73 -18.41 -23.55 13.93
N SER A 74 -19.23 -24.60 13.81
CA SER A 74 -19.33 -25.43 12.61
C SER A 74 -19.79 -24.63 11.39
N THR A 75 -20.70 -23.67 11.58
CA THR A 75 -21.20 -22.80 10.53
C THR A 75 -20.12 -21.80 10.10
N PHE A 76 -19.41 -21.23 11.07
CA PHE A 76 -18.26 -20.37 10.76
C PHE A 76 -17.18 -21.12 9.98
N THR A 77 -16.90 -22.38 10.34
CA THR A 77 -15.97 -23.26 9.61
C THR A 77 -16.47 -23.64 8.21
N ALA A 78 -17.79 -23.73 7.99
CA ALA A 78 -18.33 -23.94 6.66
C ALA A 78 -18.25 -22.68 5.79
N LEU A 79 -18.44 -21.51 6.40
CA LEU A 79 -18.34 -20.21 5.72
C LEU A 79 -16.89 -19.76 5.48
N THR A 80 -15.94 -20.27 6.28
CA THR A 80 -14.51 -19.96 6.18
C THR A 80 -13.69 -21.22 5.96
N THR A 81 -12.88 -21.25 4.89
CA THR A 81 -11.79 -22.24 4.82
C THR A 81 -10.61 -21.87 5.74
N CYS A 82 -10.68 -20.72 6.40
CA CYS A 82 -9.66 -20.26 7.33
C CYS A 82 -9.88 -20.88 8.70
N ARG A 83 -8.86 -21.58 9.21
CA ARG A 83 -8.79 -21.86 10.65
C ARG A 83 -8.59 -20.52 11.37
N GLN A 84 -9.67 -19.92 11.86
CA GLN A 84 -9.55 -18.92 12.93
C GLN A 84 -9.76 -19.61 14.27
N PRO A 85 -9.08 -19.15 15.32
CA PRO A 85 -9.35 -19.63 16.67
C PRO A 85 -10.80 -19.38 17.09
N SER A 86 -11.34 -20.36 17.83
CA SER A 86 -12.52 -20.22 18.69
C SER A 86 -13.84 -19.71 18.05
N GLY A 87 -13.98 -19.76 16.72
CA GLY A 87 -15.18 -19.26 16.02
C GLY A 87 -15.36 -17.73 16.11
N GLY A 88 -14.36 -17.02 16.64
CA GLY A 88 -14.35 -15.58 16.83
C GLY A 88 -13.64 -14.86 15.69
N MET A 89 -14.26 -13.78 15.19
CA MET A 89 -13.68 -12.93 14.17
C MET A 89 -13.45 -11.52 14.73
N LEU A 90 -12.21 -11.03 14.68
CA LEU A 90 -11.93 -9.63 15.05
C LEU A 90 -12.62 -8.67 14.06
N VAL A 91 -13.52 -7.85 14.57
CA VAL A 91 -14.20 -6.77 13.86
C VAL A 91 -13.29 -5.55 13.88
N ARG A 92 -12.69 -5.25 12.74
CA ARG A 92 -11.80 -4.11 12.60
C ARG A 92 -12.61 -2.85 12.33
N ARG A 93 -12.15 -1.70 12.84
CA ARG A 93 -12.72 -0.39 12.47
C ARG A 93 -12.74 -0.19 10.95
N ASP A 94 -11.72 -0.69 10.26
CA ASP A 94 -11.61 -0.65 8.80
C ASP A 94 -12.80 -1.36 8.09
N TYR A 95 -13.38 -2.40 8.70
CA TYR A 95 -14.54 -3.09 8.14
C TYR A 95 -15.78 -2.19 8.12
N GLU A 96 -16.01 -1.44 9.19
CA GLU A 96 -17.14 -0.52 9.28
C GLU A 96 -16.98 0.64 8.30
N GLU A 97 -15.78 1.21 8.22
CA GLU A 97 -15.43 2.28 7.29
C GLU A 97 -15.64 1.83 5.83
N LEU A 98 -15.16 0.63 5.46
CA LEU A 98 -15.34 0.07 4.13
C LEU A 98 -16.82 -0.24 3.82
N LEU A 99 -17.55 -0.87 4.74
CA LEU A 99 -18.97 -1.16 4.53
C LEU A 99 -19.79 0.12 4.37
N ALA A 100 -19.50 1.18 5.13
CA ALA A 100 -20.16 2.47 4.97
C ALA A 100 -19.91 3.06 3.57
N ARG A 101 -18.68 2.97 3.07
CA ARG A 101 -18.31 3.42 1.71
C ARG A 101 -19.00 2.60 0.62
N ILE A 102 -19.04 1.27 0.79
CA ILE A 102 -19.75 0.37 -0.13
C ILE A 102 -21.23 0.73 -0.16
N ARG A 103 -21.88 0.89 1.00
CA ARG A 103 -23.30 1.29 1.10
C ARG A 103 -23.57 2.65 0.46
N LYS A 104 -22.63 3.59 0.56
CA LYS A 104 -22.73 4.89 -0.13
C LYS A 104 -22.74 4.70 -1.65
N GLY A 105 -21.79 3.92 -2.19
CA GLY A 105 -21.75 3.57 -3.62
C GLY A 105 -22.92 2.69 -4.08
N TYR A 106 -23.52 1.92 -3.16
CA TYR A 106 -24.69 1.06 -3.41
C TYR A 106 -25.96 1.83 -3.76
N ARG A 107 -26.08 3.07 -3.25
CA ARG A 107 -27.24 3.93 -3.52
C ARG A 107 -27.30 4.44 -4.96
N ASP A 108 -26.19 4.38 -5.71
CA ASP A 108 -26.06 4.93 -7.06
C ASP A 108 -26.32 3.89 -8.19
N ASP A 109 -27.38 3.08 -8.07
CA ASP A 109 -27.82 2.08 -9.08
C ASP A 109 -26.90 0.87 -9.35
N ARG A 110 -26.03 0.52 -8.41
CA ARG A 110 -25.17 -0.68 -8.47
C ARG A 110 -25.62 -1.73 -7.42
N ALA A 111 -25.53 -3.03 -7.68
CA ALA A 111 -26.09 -4.14 -6.88
C ALA A 111 -25.22 -5.42 -6.82
N GLY A 112 -24.48 -5.64 -5.71
CA GLY A 112 -23.72 -6.87 -5.39
C GLY A 112 -22.24 -6.61 -5.15
N ILE A 113 -21.55 -7.29 -4.23
CA ILE A 113 -20.13 -7.11 -3.85
C ILE A 113 -19.28 -8.34 -4.20
N ILE A 114 -18.07 -8.13 -4.71
CA ILE A 114 -17.03 -9.14 -4.93
C ILE A 114 -15.76 -8.64 -4.28
N LEU A 115 -15.23 -9.40 -3.33
CA LEU A 115 -13.98 -9.04 -2.67
C LEU A 115 -12.83 -9.85 -3.29
N VAL A 116 -11.75 -9.18 -3.68
CA VAL A 116 -10.58 -9.83 -4.29
C VAL A 116 -9.28 -9.21 -3.79
N GLY A 117 -8.35 -10.00 -3.26
CA GLY A 117 -7.01 -9.48 -2.96
C GLY A 117 -6.12 -10.42 -2.16
N LEU A 118 -5.05 -9.91 -1.54
CA LEU A 118 -4.03 -10.78 -0.95
C LEU A 118 -4.60 -11.71 0.11
N PRO A 119 -4.27 -13.00 0.07
CA PRO A 119 -4.68 -13.91 1.11
C PRO A 119 -4.20 -13.43 2.50
N ALA A 120 -5.05 -13.65 3.50
CA ALA A 120 -4.89 -13.18 4.88
C ALA A 120 -4.98 -11.67 5.15
N SER A 121 -5.35 -10.82 4.18
CA SER A 121 -5.60 -9.39 4.45
C SER A 121 -6.89 -9.10 5.25
N GLY A 122 -7.57 -10.13 5.77
CA GLY A 122 -8.85 -10.02 6.46
C GLY A 122 -10.09 -10.07 5.56
N LYS A 123 -9.95 -10.38 4.26
CA LYS A 123 -11.07 -10.37 3.31
C LYS A 123 -12.20 -11.33 3.66
N THR A 124 -11.87 -12.58 3.98
CA THR A 124 -12.85 -13.61 4.36
C THR A 124 -13.61 -13.17 5.62
N CYS A 125 -12.91 -12.60 6.59
CA CYS A 125 -13.53 -12.00 7.78
C CYS A 125 -14.44 -10.84 7.40
N PHE A 126 -13.98 -9.90 6.57
CA PHE A 126 -14.81 -8.79 6.11
C PHE A 126 -16.05 -9.28 5.34
N ASN A 127 -15.92 -10.29 4.48
CA ASN A 127 -17.01 -10.95 3.79
C ASN A 127 -18.09 -11.47 4.76
N ILE A 128 -17.66 -12.14 5.83
CA ILE A 128 -18.58 -12.62 6.88
C ILE A 128 -19.18 -11.46 7.66
N PHE A 129 -18.39 -10.46 8.03
CA PHE A 129 -18.90 -9.24 8.65
C PHE A 129 -20.04 -8.61 7.82
N VAL A 130 -19.86 -8.49 6.51
CA VAL A 130 -20.89 -7.97 5.60
C VAL A 130 -22.10 -8.91 5.52
N LEU A 131 -21.91 -10.23 5.45
CA LEU A 131 -23.00 -11.22 5.49
C LEU A 131 -23.86 -11.04 6.74
N LEU A 132 -23.24 -11.00 7.91
CA LEU A 132 -23.92 -10.88 9.20
C LEU A 132 -24.62 -9.52 9.32
N GLU A 133 -24.01 -8.44 8.84
CA GLU A 133 -24.64 -7.11 8.77
C GLU A 133 -25.88 -7.11 7.86
N CYS A 134 -25.85 -7.80 6.73
CA CYS A 134 -27.01 -7.95 5.85
C CYS A 134 -28.15 -8.71 6.57
N MET A 135 -27.82 -9.82 7.22
CA MET A 135 -28.79 -10.61 7.99
C MET A 135 -29.44 -9.80 9.11
N ALA A 136 -28.63 -9.06 9.88
CA ALA A 136 -29.12 -8.17 10.93
C ALA A 136 -30.06 -7.08 10.39
N GLN A 137 -29.89 -6.68 9.14
CA GLN A 137 -30.74 -5.70 8.46
C GLN A 137 -31.93 -6.31 7.69
N LEU A 138 -32.19 -7.62 7.84
CA LEU A 138 -33.24 -8.33 7.10
C LEU A 138 -33.05 -8.25 5.58
N GLN A 139 -31.79 -8.23 5.12
CA GLN A 139 -31.46 -8.14 3.70
C GLN A 139 -31.09 -9.52 3.15
N ASN A 140 -31.66 -9.85 2.00
CA ASN A 140 -31.35 -11.08 1.29
C ASN A 140 -29.91 -11.05 0.77
N VAL A 141 -29.18 -12.14 0.97
CA VAL A 141 -27.77 -12.20 0.62
C VAL A 141 -27.40 -13.56 0.03
N LEU A 142 -26.62 -13.50 -1.04
CA LEU A 142 -25.91 -14.61 -1.65
C LEU A 142 -24.45 -14.54 -1.22
N PHE A 143 -23.99 -15.51 -0.46
CA PHE A 143 -22.61 -15.63 -0.02
C PHE A 143 -21.93 -16.80 -0.72
N THR A 144 -20.86 -16.56 -1.46
CA THR A 144 -20.11 -17.61 -2.16
C THR A 144 -18.74 -17.79 -1.50
N THR A 145 -18.46 -19.00 -1.04
CA THR A 145 -17.18 -19.36 -0.41
C THR A 145 -16.09 -19.59 -1.46
N VAL A 146 -14.84 -19.71 -1.00
CA VAL A 146 -13.70 -20.04 -1.86
C VAL A 146 -13.80 -21.44 -2.50
N ASP A 147 -14.60 -22.33 -1.91
CA ASP A 147 -14.87 -23.70 -2.38
C ASP A 147 -16.01 -23.77 -3.40
N LEU A 148 -16.50 -22.60 -3.87
CA LEU A 148 -17.59 -22.50 -4.85
C LEU A 148 -18.92 -23.08 -4.33
N GLU A 149 -19.16 -22.92 -3.03
CA GLU A 149 -20.49 -23.11 -2.46
C GLU A 149 -21.16 -21.74 -2.30
N THR A 150 -22.37 -21.62 -2.84
CA THR A 150 -23.18 -20.41 -2.72
C THR A 150 -24.32 -20.65 -1.74
N TYR A 151 -24.40 -19.78 -0.75
CA TYR A 151 -25.39 -19.75 0.31
C TYR A 151 -26.36 -18.61 0.07
N LEU A 152 -27.66 -18.89 -0.06
CA LEU A 152 -28.72 -17.89 -0.04
C LEU A 152 -29.28 -17.81 1.37
N VAL A 153 -29.22 -16.61 1.96
CA VAL A 153 -29.78 -16.31 3.28
C VAL A 153 -30.86 -15.27 3.12
N ASP A 154 -32.07 -15.62 3.55
CA ASP A 154 -33.27 -14.77 3.47
C ASP A 154 -34.19 -14.99 4.68
N GLU A 155 -35.39 -14.41 4.66
CA GLU A 155 -36.36 -14.56 5.75
C GLU A 155 -36.85 -15.99 5.98
N LEU A 156 -36.72 -16.89 4.99
CA LEU A 156 -37.23 -18.26 5.06
C LEU A 156 -36.19 -19.26 5.56
N GLY A 157 -34.90 -18.92 5.56
CA GLY A 157 -33.83 -19.73 6.12
C GLY A 157 -32.50 -19.60 5.40
N VAL A 158 -31.73 -20.70 5.40
CA VAL A 158 -30.43 -20.79 4.74
C VAL A 158 -30.45 -21.91 3.73
N TRP A 159 -30.05 -21.58 2.51
CA TRP A 159 -30.10 -22.47 1.36
C TRP A 159 -28.71 -22.56 0.74
N MET A 160 -28.36 -23.72 0.20
CA MET A 160 -27.06 -23.92 -0.46
C MET A 160 -27.23 -24.53 -1.84
N LYS A 161 -26.34 -24.10 -2.73
CA LYS A 161 -26.12 -24.67 -4.05
C LYS A 161 -24.64 -24.61 -4.37
N HIS A 162 -24.17 -25.54 -5.20
CA HIS A 162 -22.87 -25.34 -5.83
C HIS A 162 -22.98 -24.17 -6.81
N THR A 163 -21.97 -23.31 -6.82
CA THR A 163 -22.02 -22.04 -7.53
C THR A 163 -22.28 -22.18 -9.04
N GLN A 164 -21.79 -23.26 -9.66
CA GLN A 164 -22.02 -23.55 -11.08
C GLN A 164 -23.50 -23.83 -11.43
N ASP A 165 -24.30 -24.20 -10.44
CA ASP A 165 -25.71 -24.57 -10.60
C ASP A 165 -26.66 -23.39 -10.36
N VAL A 166 -26.12 -22.21 -10.00
CA VAL A 166 -26.89 -21.00 -9.76
C VAL A 166 -27.27 -20.33 -11.08
N ARG A 167 -28.58 -20.28 -11.35
CA ARG A 167 -29.23 -19.61 -12.48
C ARG A 167 -29.81 -18.28 -12.01
N ALA A 168 -29.09 -17.19 -12.28
CA ALA A 168 -29.33 -15.90 -11.66
C ALA A 168 -30.73 -15.27 -11.82
N ILE A 169 -31.56 -15.70 -12.78
CA ILE A 169 -32.92 -15.14 -12.91
C ILE A 169 -33.95 -15.98 -12.12
N ASP A 170 -33.78 -17.30 -12.10
CA ASP A 170 -34.76 -18.22 -11.53
C ASP A 170 -34.49 -18.55 -10.06
N ASP A 171 -33.23 -18.45 -9.64
CA ASP A 171 -32.77 -18.85 -8.30
C ASP A 171 -32.73 -17.69 -7.29
N LEU A 172 -33.11 -16.46 -7.70
CA LEU A 172 -33.09 -15.29 -6.82
C LEU A 172 -34.48 -14.96 -6.28
N PRO A 173 -34.56 -14.43 -5.04
CA PRO A 173 -35.81 -13.85 -4.55
C PRO A 173 -36.25 -12.71 -5.48
N PRO A 174 -37.56 -12.50 -5.65
CA PRO A 174 -38.08 -11.34 -6.36
C PRO A 174 -37.55 -10.06 -5.70
N PHE A 175 -36.94 -9.18 -6.48
CA PHE A 175 -36.45 -7.88 -6.01
C PHE A 175 -36.96 -6.75 -6.90
N ASP A 176 -37.10 -5.57 -6.30
CA ASP A 176 -37.42 -4.33 -6.97
C ASP A 176 -36.15 -3.47 -7.04
N LEU A 177 -35.71 -3.16 -8.26
CA LEU A 177 -34.54 -2.31 -8.50
C LEU A 177 -34.70 -0.92 -7.86
N PHE A 178 -35.93 -0.42 -7.70
CA PHE A 178 -36.23 0.88 -7.11
C PHE A 178 -36.37 0.85 -5.59
N VAL A 179 -36.38 -0.34 -4.98
CA VAL A 179 -36.44 -0.51 -3.52
C VAL A 179 -35.11 -1.09 -3.05
N PRO A 180 -34.16 -0.26 -2.58
CA PRO A 180 -32.82 -0.70 -2.22
C PRO A 180 -32.78 -1.87 -1.23
N THR A 181 -33.73 -1.92 -0.29
CA THR A 181 -33.83 -2.99 0.72
C THR A 181 -34.32 -4.32 0.16
N SER A 182 -34.93 -4.34 -1.02
CA SER A 182 -35.38 -5.57 -1.68
C SER A 182 -34.29 -6.22 -2.52
N ARG A 183 -33.21 -5.48 -2.82
CA ARG A 183 -32.10 -5.95 -3.65
C ARG A 183 -31.30 -7.03 -2.91
N VAL A 184 -30.80 -7.99 -3.66
CA VAL A 184 -29.97 -9.08 -3.13
C VAL A 184 -28.51 -8.65 -3.09
N TRP A 185 -27.87 -8.76 -1.94
CA TRP A 185 -26.42 -8.65 -1.86
C TRP A 185 -25.78 -9.91 -2.41
N SER A 186 -24.88 -9.81 -3.37
CA SER A 186 -23.95 -10.90 -3.68
C SER A 186 -22.66 -10.61 -2.92
N ILE A 187 -22.06 -11.60 -2.31
CA ILE A 187 -20.78 -11.53 -1.60
C ILE A 187 -19.99 -12.74 -2.07
N VAL A 188 -18.84 -12.52 -2.69
CA VAL A 188 -18.02 -13.60 -3.24
C VAL A 188 -16.64 -13.54 -2.60
N ASP A 189 -16.27 -14.60 -1.88
CA ASP A 189 -14.91 -14.83 -1.40
C ASP A 189 -14.09 -15.48 -2.52
N ALA A 190 -13.54 -14.65 -3.41
CA ALA A 190 -12.73 -15.13 -4.51
C ALA A 190 -11.28 -15.34 -4.06
N TYR A 191 -10.82 -16.60 -4.07
CA TYR A 191 -9.40 -16.89 -3.92
C TYR A 191 -8.66 -16.60 -5.25
N CYS A 192 -7.79 -15.59 -5.22
CA CYS A 192 -7.03 -15.09 -6.36
C CYS A 192 -6.45 -16.22 -7.23
N GLY A 193 -7.04 -16.45 -8.40
CA GLY A 193 -6.45 -17.25 -9.47
C GLY A 193 -6.93 -18.70 -9.60
N ARG A 194 -7.75 -19.24 -8.68
CA ARG A 194 -8.30 -20.61 -8.89
C ARG A 194 -9.50 -20.62 -9.80
N TYR A 195 -10.43 -19.68 -9.64
CA TYR A 195 -11.69 -19.67 -10.38
C TYR A 195 -12.11 -18.23 -10.74
N SER A 196 -12.72 -18.08 -11.90
CA SER A 196 -13.42 -16.83 -12.24
C SER A 196 -14.71 -16.74 -11.44
N PRO A 197 -15.09 -15.56 -10.92
CA PRO A 197 -16.41 -15.40 -10.34
C PRO A 197 -17.47 -15.79 -11.39
N PRO A 198 -18.56 -16.43 -10.97
CA PRO A 198 -19.50 -17.08 -11.88
C PRO A 198 -20.29 -16.01 -12.60
N SER A 199 -20.19 -15.94 -13.93
CA SER A 199 -20.82 -14.91 -14.78
C SER A 199 -22.31 -14.64 -14.47
N GLN A 200 -23.01 -15.66 -13.97
CA GLN A 200 -24.41 -15.64 -13.57
C GLN A 200 -24.64 -14.69 -12.40
N LEU A 201 -23.81 -14.75 -11.36
CA LEU A 201 -23.91 -13.87 -10.19
C LEU A 201 -23.60 -12.40 -10.52
N LEU A 202 -23.04 -12.15 -11.70
CA LEU A 202 -22.47 -10.88 -12.14
C LEU A 202 -23.40 -10.06 -13.03
N GLY A 203 -24.48 -10.68 -13.52
CA GLY A 203 -25.59 -9.95 -14.13
C GLY A 203 -26.34 -9.05 -13.14
N LEU A 204 -26.04 -9.21 -11.85
CA LEU A 204 -26.43 -8.35 -10.75
C LEU A 204 -25.26 -7.36 -10.53
N ALA A 205 -25.52 -6.06 -10.56
CA ALA A 205 -24.48 -5.01 -10.69
C ALA A 205 -23.34 -5.04 -9.63
N CYS A 206 -22.20 -5.67 -9.91
CA CYS A 206 -21.13 -5.92 -8.94
C CYS A 206 -20.27 -4.70 -8.50
N PHE A 207 -19.82 -4.70 -7.24
CA PHE A 207 -18.78 -3.87 -6.62
C PHE A 207 -17.57 -4.76 -6.43
N ALA A 208 -16.52 -4.59 -7.22
CA ALA A 208 -15.29 -5.31 -6.93
C ALA A 208 -14.42 -4.52 -5.97
N LEU A 209 -14.38 -4.88 -4.69
CA LEU A 209 -13.30 -4.41 -3.84
C LEU A 209 -12.03 -5.13 -4.26
N TYR A 210 -11.05 -4.34 -4.64
CA TYR A 210 -9.69 -4.79 -4.79
C TYR A 210 -8.93 -4.39 -3.54
N PRO A 211 -8.71 -5.31 -2.60
CA PRO A 211 -7.61 -5.09 -1.71
C PRO A 211 -6.33 -4.74 -2.48
N ILE A 212 -6.06 -5.29 -3.70
CA ILE A 212 -4.73 -5.20 -4.35
C ILE A 212 -4.73 -5.27 -5.91
N PRO A 213 -3.83 -4.58 -6.64
CA PRO A 213 -3.56 -4.85 -8.06
C PRO A 213 -3.07 -6.29 -8.28
N LEU A 214 -3.90 -7.08 -8.96
CA LEU A 214 -3.52 -8.43 -9.34
C LEU A 214 -2.44 -8.40 -10.43
N PRO A 215 -1.47 -9.32 -10.40
CA PRO A 215 -0.48 -9.47 -11.47
C PRO A 215 -1.09 -9.87 -12.81
N ARG A 216 -2.35 -10.35 -12.80
CA ARG A 216 -3.20 -10.52 -13.98
C ARG A 216 -4.33 -9.50 -14.01
N GLN A 217 -3.98 -8.21 -13.97
CA GLN A 217 -4.94 -7.16 -14.27
C GLN A 217 -5.71 -7.47 -15.54
N ASP A 218 -5.12 -8.11 -16.56
CA ASP A 218 -5.83 -8.46 -17.79
C ASP A 218 -6.98 -9.45 -17.61
N ASP A 219 -6.87 -10.48 -16.77
CA ASP A 219 -7.96 -11.44 -16.56
C ASP A 219 -9.15 -10.77 -15.86
N PHE A 220 -8.86 -9.91 -14.88
CA PHE A 220 -9.88 -9.11 -14.20
C PHE A 220 -10.36 -7.92 -15.04
N ARG A 221 -9.52 -7.30 -15.84
CA ARG A 221 -9.87 -6.17 -16.73
C ARG A 221 -10.74 -6.68 -17.86
N ARG A 222 -10.45 -7.86 -18.45
CA ARG A 222 -11.36 -8.57 -19.37
C ARG A 222 -12.71 -8.83 -18.73
N TRP A 223 -12.71 -9.12 -17.42
CA TRP A 223 -13.92 -9.28 -16.65
C TRP A 223 -14.70 -7.96 -16.50
N PHE A 224 -14.07 -6.85 -16.07
CA PHE A 224 -14.73 -5.53 -15.95
C PHE A 224 -15.13 -4.89 -17.27
N ILE A 225 -14.38 -5.11 -18.34
CA ILE A 225 -14.72 -4.65 -19.70
C ILE A 225 -16.12 -5.17 -20.11
N ARG A 226 -16.57 -6.32 -19.59
CA ARG A 226 -17.92 -6.83 -19.85
C ARG A 226 -19.04 -6.05 -19.14
N PHE A 227 -18.75 -5.32 -18.05
CA PHE A 227 -19.78 -4.74 -17.17
C PHE A 227 -20.09 -3.26 -17.40
N ARG A 228 -19.55 -2.63 -18.46
CA ARG A 228 -19.84 -1.24 -18.90
C ARG A 228 -19.62 -0.12 -17.86
N SER A 229 -19.23 -0.45 -16.62
CA SER A 229 -18.95 0.49 -15.53
C SER A 229 -17.62 0.16 -14.86
N PRO A 230 -16.80 1.16 -14.50
CA PRO A 230 -15.55 0.93 -13.78
C PRO A 230 -15.82 0.40 -12.37
N PRO A 231 -15.02 -0.58 -11.89
CA PRO A 231 -15.17 -1.13 -10.54
C PRO A 231 -14.86 -0.09 -9.45
N LEU A 232 -15.42 -0.31 -8.27
CA LEU A 232 -15.15 0.43 -7.04
C LEU A 232 -13.91 -0.15 -6.35
N VAL A 233 -12.72 0.39 -6.61
CA VAL A 233 -11.46 -0.12 -6.06
C VAL A 233 -11.27 0.46 -4.65
N LEU A 234 -11.54 -0.34 -3.61
CA LEU A 234 -11.27 0.04 -2.22
C LEU A 234 -10.20 -0.86 -1.60
N THR A 235 -9.26 -0.26 -0.87
CA THR A 235 -8.11 -0.94 -0.26
C THR A 235 -8.30 -1.06 1.25
N MET A 236 -8.09 -2.26 1.79
CA MET A 236 -8.09 -2.50 3.25
C MET A 236 -6.75 -2.08 3.84
N ARG A 237 -6.76 -1.53 5.05
CA ARG A 237 -5.52 -1.28 5.80
C ARG A 237 -4.86 -2.61 6.18
N PRO A 238 -3.52 -2.69 6.19
CA PRO A 238 -2.80 -3.77 6.87
C PRO A 238 -3.23 -3.88 8.34
N TRP A 239 -3.02 -5.04 8.97
CA TRP A 239 -3.39 -5.22 10.37
C TRP A 239 -2.48 -4.39 11.28
N LEU A 240 -3.10 -3.73 12.27
CA LEU A 240 -2.39 -2.94 13.28
C LEU A 240 -1.76 -3.86 14.32
N ASP A 241 -0.68 -3.40 14.96
CA ASP A 241 0.03 -4.19 15.97
C ASP A 241 -0.89 -4.59 17.15
N GLN A 242 -1.83 -3.73 17.54
CA GLN A 242 -2.84 -4.05 18.55
C GLN A 242 -3.82 -5.13 18.07
N GLU A 243 -4.29 -5.05 16.81
CA GLU A 243 -5.20 -6.05 16.23
C GLU A 243 -4.51 -7.42 16.15
N LEU A 244 -3.23 -7.43 15.77
CA LEU A 244 -2.40 -8.63 15.70
C LEU A 244 -2.15 -9.22 17.09
N LEU A 245 -1.85 -8.38 18.08
CA LEU A 245 -1.73 -8.81 19.48
C LEU A 245 -3.04 -9.45 19.96
N SER A 246 -4.19 -8.83 19.70
CA SER A 246 -5.49 -9.38 20.03
C SER A 246 -5.73 -10.75 19.38
N LEU A 247 -5.37 -10.93 18.11
CA LEU A 247 -5.46 -12.23 17.45
C LEU A 247 -4.55 -13.28 18.11
N ILE A 248 -3.32 -12.93 18.44
CA ILE A 248 -2.36 -13.85 19.07
C ILE A 248 -2.84 -14.28 20.46
N LEU A 249 -3.37 -13.34 21.25
CA LEU A 249 -3.84 -13.60 22.61
C LEU A 249 -5.15 -14.40 22.65
N ASN A 250 -6.02 -14.23 21.66
CA ASN A 250 -7.31 -14.93 21.57
C ASN A 250 -7.22 -16.27 20.83
N ASP A 251 -6.05 -16.63 20.30
CA ASP A 251 -5.85 -17.92 19.66
C ASP A 251 -5.65 -19.03 20.71
N ILE A 252 -6.76 -19.59 21.17
CA ILE A 252 -6.82 -20.68 22.17
C ILE A 252 -6.27 -22.00 21.60
N ASP A 253 -6.23 -22.15 20.27
CA ASP A 253 -5.84 -23.37 19.55
C ASP A 253 -4.43 -23.31 18.97
N LEU A 254 -3.63 -22.34 19.43
CA LEU A 254 -2.18 -22.36 19.27
C LEU A 254 -1.66 -23.66 19.88
N GLY A 255 -1.45 -24.66 19.02
CA GLY A 255 -1.02 -25.99 19.44
C GLY A 255 0.17 -25.93 20.41
N PRO A 256 0.47 -27.03 21.14
CA PRO A 256 1.37 -27.00 22.30
C PRO A 256 2.75 -26.35 22.06
N ALA A 257 3.23 -26.40 20.81
CA ALA A 257 4.46 -25.74 20.37
C ALA A 257 4.36 -24.20 20.40
N LEU A 258 3.28 -23.62 19.86
CA LEU A 258 3.04 -22.18 19.86
C LEU A 258 2.70 -21.65 21.25
N ALA A 259 1.92 -22.39 22.04
CA ALA A 259 1.59 -22.00 23.42
C ALA A 259 2.85 -21.74 24.26
N ARG A 260 3.93 -22.51 24.04
CA ARG A 260 5.24 -22.30 24.72
C ARG A 260 5.99 -21.06 24.24
N TYR A 261 5.85 -20.69 22.97
CA TYR A 261 6.46 -19.48 22.42
C TYR A 261 5.68 -18.21 22.83
N VAL A 262 4.35 -18.28 22.78
CA VAL A 262 3.48 -17.14 23.11
C VAL A 262 3.51 -16.80 24.60
N THR A 263 3.60 -17.79 25.49
CA THR A 263 3.62 -17.54 26.95
C THR A 263 4.87 -16.82 27.46
N ALA A 264 5.96 -16.77 26.69
CA ALA A 264 7.21 -16.14 27.13
C ALA A 264 7.54 -14.82 26.40
N TRP A 265 7.13 -14.64 25.13
CA TRP A 265 7.62 -13.53 24.30
C TRP A 265 6.50 -12.69 23.66
N ALA A 266 5.41 -13.29 23.20
CA ALA A 266 4.44 -12.61 22.31
C ALA A 266 3.27 -11.89 23.03
N THR A 267 3.41 -11.57 24.31
CA THR A 267 2.36 -10.90 25.11
C THR A 267 2.45 -9.38 25.09
N SER A 268 3.47 -8.81 24.44
CA SER A 268 3.68 -7.37 24.38
C SER A 268 3.56 -6.84 22.95
N LEU A 269 3.13 -5.58 22.83
CA LEU A 269 3.06 -4.86 21.55
C LEU A 269 4.43 -4.80 20.86
N GLN A 270 5.50 -4.60 21.65
CA GLN A 270 6.87 -4.55 21.15
C GLN A 270 7.30 -5.87 20.48
N CYS A 271 6.85 -7.02 20.99
CA CYS A 271 7.14 -8.30 20.34
C CYS A 271 6.40 -8.45 19.02
N VAL A 272 5.14 -7.99 18.96
CA VAL A 272 4.35 -7.99 17.73
C VAL A 272 4.99 -7.08 16.67
N GLU A 273 5.46 -5.90 17.05
CA GLU A 273 6.22 -5.00 16.16
C GLU A 273 7.47 -5.68 15.58
N GLN A 274 8.23 -6.39 16.43
CA GLN A 274 9.40 -7.15 15.98
C GLN A 274 9.01 -8.27 15.01
N ILE A 275 7.98 -9.05 15.31
CA ILE A 275 7.51 -10.11 14.43
C ILE A 275 7.00 -9.53 13.10
N ARG A 276 6.21 -8.45 13.15
CA ARG A 276 5.71 -7.73 11.96
C ARG A 276 6.85 -7.22 11.10
N SER A 277 7.92 -6.71 11.70
CA SER A 277 9.11 -6.27 10.94
C SER A 277 9.71 -7.41 10.11
N VAL A 278 9.64 -8.66 10.61
CA VAL A 278 10.23 -9.83 9.96
C VAL A 278 9.26 -10.53 9.01
N ALA A 279 8.04 -10.83 9.46
CA ALA A 279 7.05 -11.64 8.75
C ALA A 279 6.06 -10.80 7.91
N GLY A 280 5.90 -9.52 8.26
CA GLY A 280 4.91 -8.63 7.69
C GLY A 280 3.62 -8.53 8.50
N PRO A 281 2.69 -7.62 8.11
CA PRO A 281 1.52 -7.27 8.91
C PRO A 281 0.28 -8.13 8.62
N LEU A 282 0.43 -9.34 8.06
CA LEU A 282 -0.73 -10.20 7.80
C LEU A 282 -0.74 -11.37 8.79
N PRO A 283 -1.90 -11.67 9.42
CA PRO A 283 -2.01 -12.73 10.42
C PRO A 283 -1.42 -14.07 9.97
N ARG A 284 -1.69 -14.50 8.73
CA ARG A 284 -1.14 -15.75 8.19
C ARG A 284 0.39 -15.82 8.31
N ASP A 285 1.08 -14.72 8.06
CA ASP A 285 2.55 -14.71 8.01
C ASP A 285 3.12 -14.67 9.41
N ILE A 286 2.47 -13.92 10.29
CA ILE A 286 2.80 -13.88 11.71
C ILE A 286 2.63 -15.27 12.31
N PHE A 287 1.51 -15.94 12.06
CA PHE A 287 1.29 -17.32 12.52
C PHE A 287 2.25 -18.32 11.86
N ALA A 288 2.53 -18.19 10.56
CA ALA A 288 3.52 -19.04 9.89
C ALA A 288 4.93 -18.84 10.48
N TYR A 289 5.30 -17.60 10.77
CA TYR A 289 6.57 -17.25 11.42
C TYR A 289 6.63 -17.78 12.85
N LEU A 290 5.57 -17.62 13.64
CA LEU A 290 5.52 -18.14 15.01
C LEU A 290 5.55 -19.68 15.06
N GLN A 291 5.05 -20.35 14.01
CA GLN A 291 5.13 -21.82 13.88
C GLN A 291 6.54 -22.29 13.50
N ASP A 292 7.14 -21.63 12.50
CA ASP A 292 8.44 -22.01 11.96
C ASP A 292 9.16 -20.77 11.38
N PRO A 293 9.92 -20.02 12.21
CA PRO A 293 10.61 -18.81 11.78
C PRO A 293 11.59 -19.08 10.62
N ALA A 294 12.30 -20.21 10.70
CA ALA A 294 13.31 -20.58 9.73
C ALA A 294 12.69 -20.84 8.36
N ARG A 295 11.59 -21.60 8.31
CA ARG A 295 10.87 -21.86 7.07
C ARG A 295 10.24 -20.60 6.49
N CYS A 296 9.65 -19.73 7.31
CA CYS A 296 9.08 -18.47 6.83
C CYS A 296 10.12 -17.61 6.11
N LEU A 297 11.32 -17.49 6.70
CA LEU A 297 12.45 -16.77 6.09
C LEU A 297 13.01 -17.49 4.87
N GLN A 298 13.06 -18.83 4.89
CA GLN A 298 13.50 -19.63 3.75
C GLN A 298 12.53 -19.48 2.57
N ASP A 299 11.22 -19.44 2.80
CA ASP A 299 10.22 -19.32 1.75
C ASP A 299 10.28 -17.92 1.10
N ALA A 300 10.53 -16.87 1.88
CA ALA A 300 10.84 -15.54 1.33
C ALA A 300 12.13 -15.56 0.49
N SER A 301 13.18 -16.24 0.95
CA SER A 301 14.45 -16.35 0.23
C SER A 301 14.33 -17.19 -1.04
N LYS A 302 13.58 -18.30 -1.02
CA LYS A 302 13.34 -19.17 -2.19
C LYS A 302 12.71 -18.41 -3.35
N VAL A 303 11.80 -17.48 -3.07
CA VAL A 303 11.17 -16.64 -4.10
C VAL A 303 12.22 -15.73 -4.78
N LEU A 304 13.28 -15.36 -4.07
CA LEU A 304 14.42 -14.61 -4.60
C LEU A 304 15.44 -15.51 -5.28
N ASP A 305 15.66 -16.73 -4.77
CA ASP A 305 16.63 -17.72 -5.26
C ASP A 305 16.19 -18.47 -6.52
N VAL A 306 14.93 -18.35 -6.96
CA VAL A 306 14.48 -18.96 -8.23
C VAL A 306 15.43 -18.49 -9.33
N PRO A 307 16.25 -19.37 -9.95
CA PRO A 307 17.34 -18.95 -10.81
C PRO A 307 16.80 -18.03 -11.90
N TRP A 308 17.27 -16.78 -11.90
CA TRP A 308 16.97 -15.73 -12.87
C TRP A 308 17.65 -16.04 -14.20
N ALA A 309 17.44 -17.26 -14.70
CA ALA A 309 18.05 -17.84 -15.89
C ALA A 309 17.36 -17.31 -17.15
N GLY A 310 17.46 -15.99 -17.35
CA GLY A 310 17.44 -15.41 -18.69
C GLY A 310 18.88 -15.33 -19.21
N PRO A 311 19.16 -15.65 -20.49
CA PRO A 311 20.51 -15.62 -21.06
C PRO A 311 21.09 -14.20 -21.22
N SER A 312 20.37 -13.16 -20.77
CA SER A 312 20.84 -11.78 -20.74
C SER A 312 21.19 -11.37 -19.31
N LEU A 313 22.48 -11.07 -19.10
CA LEU A 313 23.12 -10.53 -17.89
C LEU A 313 22.52 -9.20 -17.34
N GLY A 314 21.32 -8.80 -17.74
CA GLY A 314 20.68 -7.55 -17.36
C GLY A 314 19.15 -7.57 -17.25
N SER A 315 18.48 -8.72 -17.42
CA SER A 315 17.03 -8.77 -17.25
C SER A 315 16.67 -9.24 -15.84
N PHE A 316 16.54 -8.28 -14.91
CA PHE A 316 15.78 -8.48 -13.67
C PHE A 316 14.31 -8.66 -14.04
N THR A 317 13.93 -9.86 -14.47
CA THR A 317 12.53 -10.24 -14.65
C THR A 317 12.21 -11.22 -13.54
N ILE A 318 12.02 -10.69 -12.33
CA ILE A 318 11.13 -11.36 -11.40
C ILE A 318 9.82 -11.54 -12.17
N ASP A 319 9.34 -12.78 -12.26
CA ASP A 319 8.05 -13.07 -12.90
C ASP A 319 6.94 -12.52 -11.99
N TRP A 320 6.73 -11.22 -12.08
CA TRP A 320 5.67 -10.53 -11.36
C TRP A 320 4.29 -11.03 -11.78
N SER A 321 4.18 -11.77 -12.90
CA SER A 321 2.92 -12.43 -13.27
C SER A 321 2.60 -13.63 -12.37
N SER A 322 3.61 -14.15 -11.62
CA SER A 322 3.44 -15.21 -10.63
C SER A 322 2.75 -14.70 -9.37
N ILE A 323 1.56 -15.26 -9.11
CA ILE A 323 0.79 -15.02 -7.89
C ILE A 323 1.62 -15.37 -6.64
N ALA A 324 2.43 -16.43 -6.69
CA ALA A 324 3.22 -16.87 -5.55
C ALA A 324 4.29 -15.84 -5.15
N THR A 325 4.93 -15.21 -6.14
CA THR A 325 5.94 -14.17 -5.91
C THR A 325 5.32 -12.90 -5.34
N PHE A 326 4.21 -12.47 -5.95
CA PHE A 326 3.47 -11.30 -5.50
C PHE A 326 2.95 -11.50 -4.06
N ASP A 327 2.31 -12.65 -3.80
CA ASP A 327 1.77 -13.00 -2.49
C ASP A 327 2.83 -13.09 -1.40
N THR A 328 4.11 -13.33 -1.76
CA THR A 328 5.21 -13.51 -0.80
C THR A 328 5.96 -12.22 -0.53
N LEU A 329 6.19 -11.39 -1.56
CA LEU A 329 7.12 -10.26 -1.46
C LEU A 329 6.44 -8.92 -1.21
N LEU A 330 5.21 -8.73 -1.69
CA LEU A 330 4.59 -7.42 -1.77
C LEU A 330 3.41 -7.29 -0.80
N LEU A 331 3.25 -6.08 -0.29
CA LEU A 331 2.12 -5.63 0.48
C LEU A 331 1.52 -4.41 -0.22
N VAL A 332 0.21 -4.29 -0.21
CA VAL A 332 -0.43 -3.05 -0.64
C VAL A 332 -1.18 -2.47 0.53
N LYS A 333 -1.02 -1.15 0.69
CA LYS A 333 -1.63 -0.37 1.75
C LYS A 333 -2.32 0.85 1.12
N PRO A 334 -3.43 1.33 1.71
CA PRO A 334 -4.01 2.59 1.26
C PRO A 334 -2.99 3.71 1.46
N LEU A 335 -2.98 4.67 0.55
CA LEU A 335 -2.26 5.92 0.75
C LEU A 335 -3.11 6.75 1.73
N ASP A 336 -2.55 7.19 2.86
CA ASP A 336 -3.27 7.98 3.89
C ASP A 336 -3.65 9.41 3.43
N VAL A 337 -3.83 9.61 2.13
CA VAL A 337 -4.38 10.81 1.54
C VAL A 337 -5.88 10.62 1.41
N HIS A 338 -6.66 11.48 2.08
CA HIS A 338 -8.11 11.54 1.91
C HIS A 338 -8.45 11.86 0.45
N CYS A 339 -8.69 10.82 -0.35
CA CYS A 339 -9.15 10.97 -1.71
C CYS A 339 -10.61 11.45 -1.68
N ALA A 340 -10.89 12.59 -2.32
CA ALA A 340 -12.26 13.09 -2.47
C ALA A 340 -13.13 12.14 -3.32
N SER A 341 -12.51 11.22 -4.07
CA SER A 341 -13.21 10.20 -4.85
C SER A 341 -13.78 9.11 -3.96
N ILE A 342 -15.10 8.93 -4.01
CA ILE A 342 -15.77 7.78 -3.41
C ILE A 342 -15.37 6.47 -4.12
N HIS A 343 -14.87 6.56 -5.36
CA HIS A 343 -14.81 5.43 -6.29
C HIS A 343 -13.47 4.67 -6.35
N THR A 344 -12.38 5.26 -5.88
CA THR A 344 -11.06 4.64 -6.03
C THR A 344 -10.14 5.14 -4.92
N ASP A 345 -9.64 4.22 -4.12
CA ASP A 345 -8.54 4.50 -3.19
C ASP A 345 -7.23 4.66 -3.95
N LEU A 346 -6.45 5.65 -3.53
CA LEU A 346 -5.03 5.66 -3.82
C LEU A 346 -4.36 4.63 -2.92
N TYR A 347 -3.42 3.87 -3.47
CA TYR A 347 -2.71 2.84 -2.74
C TYR A 347 -1.22 2.84 -3.09
N VAL A 348 -0.43 2.33 -2.15
CA VAL A 348 1.00 2.13 -2.30
C VAL A 348 1.29 0.64 -2.26
N VAL A 349 2.13 0.17 -3.18
CA VAL A 349 2.74 -1.16 -3.11
C VAL A 349 4.06 -1.01 -2.36
N ASP A 350 4.27 -1.85 -1.37
CA ASP A 350 5.44 -1.90 -0.50
C ASP A 350 5.95 -3.34 -0.43
N PHE A 351 7.11 -3.57 0.18
CA PHE A 351 7.52 -4.91 0.56
C PHE A 351 6.71 -5.40 1.76
N ARG A 352 6.54 -6.71 1.84
CA ARG A 352 5.74 -7.35 2.89
C ARG A 352 6.28 -7.13 4.29
N SER A 353 7.60 -7.10 4.43
CA SER A 353 8.30 -6.91 5.69
C SER A 353 9.66 -6.24 5.45
N THR A 354 10.29 -5.72 6.50
CA THR A 354 11.63 -5.13 6.40
C THR A 354 12.66 -6.19 6.03
N THR A 355 12.49 -7.41 6.52
CA THR A 355 13.34 -8.56 6.16
C THR A 355 13.20 -8.93 4.68
N VAL A 356 11.97 -8.97 4.15
CA VAL A 356 11.74 -9.20 2.72
C VAL A 356 12.38 -8.10 1.89
N ALA A 357 12.19 -6.84 2.28
CA ALA A 357 12.85 -5.71 1.63
C ALA A 357 14.38 -5.89 1.64
N ALA A 358 14.98 -6.13 2.81
CA ALA A 358 16.41 -6.33 2.95
C ALA A 358 16.93 -7.51 2.12
N ALA A 359 16.19 -8.61 2.06
CA ALA A 359 16.53 -9.77 1.25
C ALA A 359 16.48 -9.46 -0.24
N VAL A 360 15.42 -8.79 -0.74
CA VAL A 360 15.31 -8.34 -2.12
C VAL A 360 16.48 -7.42 -2.48
N LEU A 361 16.81 -6.47 -1.60
CA LEU A 361 17.92 -5.54 -1.79
C LEU A 361 19.29 -6.24 -1.83
N ALA A 362 19.52 -7.17 -0.89
CA ALA A 362 20.76 -7.93 -0.82
C ALA A 362 20.95 -8.82 -2.05
N HIS A 363 19.88 -9.46 -2.52
CA HIS A 363 19.89 -10.27 -3.74
C HIS A 363 20.05 -9.42 -4.99
N ALA A 364 19.43 -8.23 -5.01
CA ALA A 364 19.47 -7.39 -6.18
C ALA A 364 20.84 -6.74 -6.42
N ARG A 365 21.71 -6.68 -5.39
CA ARG A 365 22.91 -5.82 -5.35
C ARG A 365 22.51 -4.38 -5.72
N VAL A 366 23.44 -3.43 -5.74
CA VAL A 366 23.14 -2.19 -6.48
C VAL A 366 23.11 -2.63 -7.95
N PRO A 367 21.95 -2.65 -8.63
CA PRO A 367 21.89 -3.05 -10.03
C PRO A 367 22.86 -2.20 -10.85
N ASP A 368 23.37 -2.72 -11.96
CA ASP A 368 24.00 -1.84 -12.94
C ASP A 368 23.01 -0.72 -13.30
N TYR A 369 23.53 0.48 -13.56
CA TYR A 369 22.74 1.67 -13.84
C TYR A 369 21.69 1.41 -14.93
N LEU A 370 22.06 0.69 -15.99
CA LEU A 370 21.16 0.34 -17.10
C LEU A 370 19.98 -0.53 -16.64
N VAL A 371 20.23 -1.44 -15.72
CA VAL A 371 19.21 -2.33 -15.15
C VAL A 371 18.24 -1.52 -14.28
N ALA A 372 18.77 -0.67 -13.41
CA ALA A 372 17.98 0.20 -12.55
C ALA A 372 17.08 1.12 -13.39
N GLU A 373 17.63 1.66 -14.48
CA GLU A 373 16.90 2.47 -15.44
C GLU A 373 15.79 1.70 -16.14
N GLN A 374 16.09 0.51 -16.67
CA GLN A 374 15.10 -0.32 -17.34
C GLN A 374 13.99 -0.75 -16.38
N ALA A 375 14.34 -1.10 -15.14
CA ALA A 375 13.38 -1.42 -14.10
C ALA A 375 12.47 -0.22 -13.82
N PHE A 376 13.02 0.98 -13.61
CA PHE A 376 12.24 2.19 -13.37
C PHE A 376 11.32 2.53 -14.57
N ARG A 377 11.81 2.42 -15.80
CA ARG A 377 11.02 2.67 -17.02
C ARG A 377 9.82 1.73 -17.12
N ARG A 378 10.05 0.42 -16.96
CA ARG A 378 8.98 -0.60 -16.95
C ARG A 378 8.02 -0.42 -15.79
N ALA A 379 8.52 0.08 -14.68
CA ALA A 379 7.73 0.24 -13.48
C ALA A 379 6.64 1.34 -13.60
N ASN A 380 6.77 2.25 -14.58
CA ASN A 380 5.73 3.20 -14.96
C ASN A 380 4.64 2.62 -15.88
N GLU A 381 4.78 1.37 -16.35
CA GLU A 381 3.81 0.73 -17.25
C GLU A 381 2.69 -0.01 -16.50
N SER A 382 2.85 -0.29 -15.20
CA SER A 382 1.87 -1.04 -14.40
C SER A 382 1.74 -0.48 -12.97
N VAL A 383 0.57 -0.65 -12.35
CA VAL A 383 0.36 -0.19 -10.96
C VAL A 383 0.97 -1.16 -9.92
N ALA A 384 1.27 -2.40 -10.31
CA ALA A 384 1.87 -3.41 -9.45
C ALA A 384 3.36 -3.16 -9.15
N THR A 385 4.00 -2.26 -9.91
CA THR A 385 5.44 -2.04 -9.88
C THR A 385 5.88 -0.90 -8.95
N ASN A 386 4.97 -0.20 -8.25
CA ASN A 386 5.32 0.99 -7.44
C ASN A 386 6.41 0.76 -6.37
N ALA A 387 6.41 -0.38 -5.67
CA ALA A 387 7.47 -0.71 -4.70
C ALA A 387 8.85 -0.84 -5.36
N LEU A 388 8.86 -1.41 -6.56
CA LEU A 388 10.07 -1.62 -7.35
C LEU A 388 10.46 -0.37 -8.10
N SER A 389 9.51 0.49 -8.49
CA SER A 389 9.79 1.83 -8.99
C SER A 389 10.57 2.60 -7.94
N ALA A 390 10.09 2.58 -6.69
CA ALA A 390 10.75 3.24 -5.58
C ALA A 390 12.16 2.66 -5.35
N TRP A 391 12.30 1.34 -5.34
CA TRP A 391 13.61 0.70 -5.23
C TRP A 391 14.55 1.03 -6.41
N ALA A 392 14.07 0.88 -7.65
CA ALA A 392 14.84 1.13 -8.86
C ALA A 392 15.24 2.60 -8.94
N PHE A 393 14.36 3.49 -8.49
CA PHE A 393 14.65 4.90 -8.32
C PHE A 393 15.74 5.15 -7.28
N GLU A 394 15.62 4.57 -6.09
CA GLU A 394 16.64 4.66 -5.04
C GLU A 394 18.00 4.18 -5.56
N ALA A 395 18.03 3.03 -6.25
CA ALA A 395 19.23 2.49 -6.86
C ALA A 395 19.80 3.44 -7.93
N LEU A 396 18.95 3.97 -8.82
CA LEU A 396 19.35 4.97 -9.82
C LEU A 396 19.91 6.23 -9.16
N ALA A 397 19.29 6.71 -8.09
CA ALA A 397 19.74 7.88 -7.37
C ALA A 397 21.10 7.64 -6.72
N ILE A 398 21.28 6.50 -6.05
CA ILE A 398 22.57 6.11 -5.48
C ILE A 398 23.64 6.02 -6.58
N LEU A 399 23.38 5.32 -7.68
CA LEU A 399 24.34 5.17 -8.78
C LEU A 399 24.68 6.50 -9.47
N SER A 400 23.67 7.34 -9.72
CA SER A 400 23.86 8.65 -10.35
C SER A 400 24.70 9.57 -9.46
N THR A 401 24.37 9.64 -8.17
CA THR A 401 25.04 10.54 -7.22
C THR A 401 26.40 10.03 -6.78
N SER A 402 26.66 8.73 -6.86
CA SER A 402 27.98 8.12 -6.62
C SER A 402 28.89 8.12 -7.85
N GLY A 403 28.42 8.60 -9.01
CA GLY A 403 29.22 8.74 -10.23
C GLY A 403 29.32 7.48 -11.09
N HIS A 404 28.48 6.46 -10.83
CA HIS A 404 28.39 5.23 -11.64
C HIS A 404 27.41 5.40 -12.81
N ILE A 405 27.59 6.45 -13.60
CA ILE A 405 26.79 6.70 -14.82
C ILE A 405 27.54 6.10 -16.02
N PRO A 406 26.89 5.28 -16.86
CA PRO A 406 27.52 4.70 -18.05
C PRO A 406 28.05 5.78 -18.99
N PRO A 407 29.25 5.61 -19.57
CA PRO A 407 29.86 6.61 -20.46
C PRO A 407 29.08 6.82 -21.77
N GLU A 408 28.20 5.89 -22.13
CA GLU A 408 27.38 5.93 -23.34
C GLU A 408 26.18 6.89 -23.23
N ARG A 409 25.86 7.39 -22.02
CA ARG A 409 24.82 8.41 -21.84
C ARG A 409 25.26 9.72 -22.49
N SER A 410 24.36 10.36 -23.24
CA SER A 410 24.66 11.67 -23.82
C SER A 410 24.99 12.68 -22.72
N GLN A 411 26.00 13.50 -22.96
CA GLN A 411 26.43 14.53 -22.00
C GLN A 411 25.29 15.51 -21.65
N ALA A 412 24.36 15.74 -22.58
CA ALA A 412 23.13 16.51 -22.34
C ALA A 412 22.15 15.83 -21.37
N SER A 413 22.03 14.50 -21.43
CA SER A 413 21.22 13.73 -20.46
C SER A 413 21.86 13.74 -19.08
N MET A 414 23.19 13.67 -19.00
CA MET A 414 23.91 13.80 -17.74
C MET A 414 23.76 15.21 -17.16
N ASP A 415 23.90 16.25 -17.97
CA ASP A 415 23.75 17.65 -17.53
C ASP A 415 22.37 17.95 -16.92
N LEU A 416 21.30 17.35 -17.47
CA LEU A 416 19.94 17.49 -16.94
C LEU A 416 19.75 16.74 -15.63
N GLN A 417 20.25 15.51 -15.55
CA GLN A 417 20.11 14.66 -14.35
C GLN A 417 21.02 15.09 -13.20
N MET A 418 22.12 15.79 -13.48
CA MET A 418 23.16 16.14 -12.50
C MET A 418 23.06 17.57 -11.98
N ARG A 419 22.08 18.33 -12.46
CA ARG A 419 21.87 19.71 -12.04
C ARG A 419 21.25 19.75 -10.65
N LEU A 420 21.91 20.47 -9.75
CA LEU A 420 21.35 20.83 -8.46
C LEU A 420 20.56 22.12 -8.59
N HIS A 421 19.35 22.11 -8.06
CA HIS A 421 18.49 23.27 -7.98
C HIS A 421 18.40 23.73 -6.53
N PRO A 422 18.77 24.98 -6.21
CA PRO A 422 18.68 25.47 -4.84
C PRO A 422 17.22 25.51 -4.39
N MET A 423 16.98 25.08 -3.16
CA MET A 423 15.69 25.22 -2.48
C MET A 423 15.73 26.45 -1.59
N SER A 424 14.63 27.19 -1.53
CA SER A 424 14.50 28.39 -0.67
C SER A 424 13.81 28.01 0.63
N ARG A 425 14.22 28.61 1.76
CA ARG A 425 13.51 28.43 3.02
C ARG A 425 12.09 29.00 2.87
N ASP A 426 11.09 28.21 3.23
CA ASP A 426 9.69 28.61 3.21
C ASP A 426 9.48 29.78 4.18
N PRO A 427 8.88 30.90 3.77
CA PRO A 427 8.57 32.00 4.68
C PRO A 427 7.66 31.60 5.83
N SER A 428 6.85 30.55 5.65
CA SER A 428 5.98 29.97 6.69
C SER A 428 6.70 28.96 7.59
N SER A 429 7.96 28.63 7.31
CA SER A 429 8.79 27.77 8.14
C SER A 429 8.89 28.36 9.55
N THR A 430 8.47 27.60 10.56
CA THR A 430 8.81 27.93 11.94
C THR A 430 10.28 27.65 12.18
N ASP A 431 10.88 28.34 13.16
CA ASP A 431 12.25 28.00 13.57
C ASP A 431 12.33 26.53 13.94
N THR A 432 11.34 26.02 14.68
CA THR A 432 11.27 24.64 15.14
C THR A 432 11.07 23.57 14.07
N ARG A 433 10.80 23.93 12.81
CA ARG A 433 10.61 22.97 11.72
C ARG A 433 11.06 23.62 10.41
N PRO A 434 12.38 23.60 10.11
CA PRO A 434 12.91 24.16 8.88
C PRO A 434 12.25 23.51 7.66
N ARG A 435 11.69 24.34 6.77
CA ARG A 435 11.00 23.90 5.56
C ARG A 435 11.61 24.58 4.36
N PHE A 436 11.92 23.81 3.32
CA PHE A 436 12.55 24.29 2.09
C PHE A 436 11.69 23.93 0.89
N VAL A 437 11.62 24.83 -0.10
CA VAL A 437 10.74 24.72 -1.26
C VAL A 437 11.48 24.97 -2.56
N TYR A 438 11.14 24.19 -3.58
CA TYR A 438 11.50 24.40 -4.97
C TYR A 438 10.24 24.33 -5.84
N GLY A 439 10.15 25.19 -6.87
CA GLY A 439 9.03 25.22 -7.82
C GLY A 439 8.06 26.38 -7.59
N ASN A 440 7.03 26.47 -8.44
CA ASN A 440 6.00 27.51 -8.36
C ASN A 440 4.64 26.85 -8.09
N CYS A 441 4.23 26.84 -6.82
CA CYS A 441 3.13 26.02 -6.31
C CYS A 441 1.73 26.34 -6.89
N GLU A 442 1.56 27.37 -7.72
CA GLU A 442 0.25 27.75 -8.25
C GLU A 442 -0.36 26.68 -9.17
N HIS A 443 0.48 25.95 -9.92
CA HIS A 443 0.02 25.01 -10.95
C HIS A 443 0.72 23.66 -10.96
N ASP A 444 1.53 23.40 -9.93
CA ASP A 444 2.34 22.21 -9.83
C ASP A 444 1.75 21.24 -8.78
N ASP A 445 1.95 19.95 -9.02
CA ASP A 445 1.77 18.95 -7.96
C ASP A 445 2.87 19.15 -6.91
N VAL A 446 2.50 19.16 -5.64
CA VAL A 446 3.44 19.41 -4.54
C VAL A 446 3.87 18.09 -3.94
N LEU A 447 5.14 17.75 -4.13
CA LEU A 447 5.80 16.64 -3.48
C LEU A 447 6.39 17.10 -2.15
N THR A 448 5.75 16.75 -1.04
CA THR A 448 6.25 17.05 0.30
C THR A 448 6.99 15.84 0.86
N ILE A 449 8.22 16.08 1.30
CA ILE A 449 9.12 15.11 1.90
C ILE A 449 9.33 15.57 3.33
N SER A 450 8.81 14.82 4.30
CA SER A 450 8.86 15.18 5.71
C SER A 450 9.37 13.99 6.55
N PRO A 451 9.64 14.20 7.85
CA PRO A 451 9.98 13.10 8.76
C PRO A 451 8.90 12.00 8.80
N GLU A 452 7.64 12.39 8.59
CA GLU A 452 6.47 11.49 8.53
C GLU A 452 6.33 10.78 7.17
N GLY A 453 7.24 11.02 6.24
CA GLY A 453 7.30 10.35 4.93
C GLY A 453 7.03 11.27 3.76
N LEU A 454 6.49 10.71 2.68
CA LEU A 454 6.27 11.42 1.43
C LEU A 454 4.79 11.55 1.16
N THR A 455 4.36 12.77 0.86
CA THR A 455 3.00 13.07 0.48
C THR A 455 3.00 13.80 -0.86
N LEU A 456 2.15 13.33 -1.79
CA LEU A 456 1.89 14.02 -3.03
C LEU A 456 0.54 14.73 -2.92
N GLN A 457 0.55 16.05 -2.96
CA GLN A 457 -0.66 16.86 -2.92
C GLN A 457 -0.98 17.33 -4.35
N PRO A 458 -2.10 16.87 -4.93
CA PRO A 458 -2.50 17.30 -6.27
C PRO A 458 -2.92 18.78 -6.26
N GLN A 459 -2.73 19.42 -7.41
CA GLN A 459 -3.08 20.83 -7.67
C GLN A 459 -4.47 21.22 -7.10
N GLY A 460 -4.54 22.25 -6.24
CA GLY A 460 -5.81 22.93 -5.88
C GLY A 460 -6.10 23.22 -4.40
N ASN A 461 -5.31 22.73 -3.45
CA ASN A 461 -5.64 22.83 -2.02
C ASN A 461 -4.75 23.74 -1.16
N ASN A 462 -3.68 24.33 -1.70
CA ASN A 462 -2.71 25.05 -0.87
C ASN A 462 -2.86 26.57 -0.92
N ALA A 463 -2.69 27.19 0.26
CA ALA A 463 -2.51 28.63 0.42
C ALA A 463 -1.23 29.08 -0.31
N PHE A 464 -1.31 30.26 -0.91
CA PHE A 464 -0.20 30.90 -1.63
C PHE A 464 1.10 30.88 -0.82
N ILE A 465 2.15 30.25 -1.36
CA ILE A 465 3.53 30.48 -0.91
C ILE A 465 4.12 31.50 -1.87
N GLN A 466 4.60 32.63 -1.33
CA GLN A 466 5.22 33.70 -2.10
C GLN A 466 6.40 33.15 -2.92
N GLN A 467 6.48 33.54 -4.19
CA GLN A 467 7.52 33.11 -5.13
C GLN A 467 8.91 33.16 -4.50
N ALA A 468 9.63 32.04 -4.58
CA ALA A 468 11.07 32.07 -4.38
C ALA A 468 11.67 33.07 -5.38
N PRO A 469 12.57 33.98 -4.97
CA PRO A 469 13.22 34.91 -5.88
C PRO A 469 13.84 34.13 -7.03
N ALA A 470 13.64 34.62 -8.27
CA ALA A 470 14.24 34.02 -9.46
C ALA A 470 15.71 33.73 -9.19
N ALA A 471 16.13 32.47 -9.38
CA ALA A 471 17.49 32.02 -9.11
C ALA A 471 18.47 33.05 -9.67
N PRO A 472 19.41 33.59 -8.87
CA PRO A 472 20.23 34.71 -9.32
C PRO A 472 20.95 34.31 -10.61
N THR A 473 20.79 35.12 -11.65
CA THR A 473 21.28 34.92 -13.02
C THR A 473 22.81 34.97 -13.09
N GLY A 474 23.47 34.01 -12.45
CA GLY A 474 24.92 33.95 -12.29
C GLY A 474 25.45 32.81 -11.42
N TRP A 475 24.59 32.03 -10.75
CA TRP A 475 25.06 30.81 -10.10
C TRP A 475 25.52 29.83 -11.18
N GLY A 476 26.83 29.61 -11.26
CA GLY A 476 27.41 28.56 -12.09
C GLY A 476 26.65 27.26 -11.84
N ARG A 477 26.48 26.44 -12.88
CA ARG A 477 25.79 25.15 -12.80
C ARG A 477 26.41 24.33 -11.66
N LEU A 478 25.76 24.33 -10.50
CA LEU A 478 26.21 23.52 -9.37
C LEU A 478 25.82 22.08 -9.69
N SER A 479 26.81 21.20 -9.72
CA SER A 479 26.63 19.76 -9.93
C SER A 479 27.31 19.00 -8.82
N LEU A 480 26.81 17.80 -8.53
CA LEU A 480 27.55 16.88 -7.67
C LEU A 480 28.91 16.54 -8.31
N PRO A 481 29.97 16.27 -7.52
CA PRO A 481 31.25 15.87 -8.08
C PRO A 481 31.12 14.47 -8.72
N ILE A 482 31.35 14.41 -10.04
CA ILE A 482 31.07 13.25 -10.88
C ILE A 482 32.34 12.42 -11.07
N TYR A 483 32.63 11.55 -10.11
CA TYR A 483 33.60 10.49 -10.30
C TYR A 483 33.10 9.24 -9.57
N PRO A 484 33.34 8.03 -10.14
CA PRO A 484 32.91 6.79 -9.51
C PRO A 484 33.49 6.65 -8.11
N ARG A 485 32.62 6.35 -7.14
CA ARG A 485 32.99 6.10 -5.73
C ARG A 485 32.73 4.67 -5.33
N GLU A 486 33.52 4.14 -4.41
CA GLU A 486 33.24 2.86 -3.79
C GLU A 486 31.97 2.99 -2.92
N ILE A 487 30.89 2.32 -3.33
CA ILE A 487 29.64 2.29 -2.56
C ILE A 487 29.83 1.36 -1.37
N THR A 488 29.77 1.91 -0.16
CA THR A 488 29.95 1.18 1.10
C THR A 488 28.70 1.31 1.95
N THR A 489 28.22 0.21 2.52
CA THR A 489 27.10 0.25 3.46
C THR A 489 27.57 0.49 4.89
N PHE A 490 26.85 1.30 5.67
CA PHE A 490 27.11 1.49 7.10
C PHE A 490 25.91 1.11 7.96
N THR A 491 26.16 0.60 9.18
CA THR A 491 25.11 0.39 10.20
C THR A 491 25.26 1.36 11.36
N ASN A 492 26.49 1.81 11.64
CA ASN A 492 26.77 2.80 12.64
C ASN A 492 27.67 3.90 12.05
N LEU A 493 27.11 5.09 11.84
CA LEU A 493 27.82 6.18 11.20
C LEU A 493 29.03 6.72 12.01
N ALA A 494 28.97 6.64 13.34
CA ALA A 494 30.10 7.01 14.19
C ALA A 494 31.30 6.05 14.04
N ARG A 495 31.04 4.77 13.75
CA ARG A 495 32.09 3.74 13.62
C ARG A 495 32.52 3.49 12.18
N ASP A 496 31.56 3.41 11.26
CA ASP A 496 31.77 2.83 9.93
C ASP A 496 32.09 3.90 8.88
N VAL A 497 31.61 5.14 9.07
CA VAL A 497 31.83 6.24 8.12
C VAL A 497 33.17 6.92 8.40
N SER A 498 34.03 6.94 7.38
CA SER A 498 35.32 7.65 7.39
C SER A 498 35.28 8.82 6.41
N VAL A 499 36.01 9.89 6.72
CA VAL A 499 36.11 11.06 5.82
C VAL A 499 37.04 10.71 4.66
N ASP A 500 36.46 10.08 3.64
CA ASP A 500 37.15 9.59 2.45
C ASP A 500 36.39 10.05 1.19
N PRO A 501 37.01 10.89 0.33
CA PRO A 501 36.33 11.40 -0.86
C PRO A 501 36.11 10.34 -1.94
N THR A 502 36.73 9.16 -1.84
CA THR A 502 36.61 8.05 -2.79
C THR A 502 35.44 7.11 -2.47
N ARG A 503 34.80 7.29 -1.31
CA ARG A 503 33.71 6.43 -0.84
C ARG A 503 32.37 7.14 -0.83
N TYR A 504 31.33 6.35 -1.06
CA TYR A 504 29.94 6.78 -0.99
C TYR A 504 29.23 5.88 0.02
N PHE A 505 28.85 6.44 1.17
CA PHE A 505 28.33 5.68 2.29
C PHE A 505 26.80 5.62 2.21
N VAL A 506 26.22 4.43 2.10
CA VAL A 506 24.77 4.19 2.08
C VAL A 506 24.35 3.57 3.40
N SER A 507 23.27 4.07 3.99
CA SER A 507 22.72 3.47 5.20
C SER A 507 22.21 2.06 4.93
N ALA A 508 22.64 1.08 5.72
CA ALA A 508 22.00 -0.25 5.75
C ALA A 508 20.65 -0.21 6.48
N GLN A 509 20.44 0.80 7.32
CA GLN A 509 19.22 1.03 8.10
C GLN A 509 18.24 1.91 7.31
N ARG A 510 17.08 1.35 6.95
CA ARG A 510 16.00 2.10 6.30
C ARG A 510 15.21 2.98 7.27
N ASP A 511 15.33 2.72 8.56
CA ASP A 511 14.76 3.50 9.64
C ASP A 511 15.57 4.75 9.98
N HIS A 512 16.70 5.03 9.30
CA HIS A 512 17.34 6.33 9.44
C HIS A 512 16.39 7.43 8.94
N PRO A 513 15.86 8.29 9.83
CA PRO A 513 14.69 9.09 9.53
C PRO A 513 14.97 10.18 8.49
N PHE A 514 16.23 10.62 8.33
CA PHE A 514 16.48 11.86 7.58
C PHE A 514 17.33 11.77 6.31
N PHE A 515 18.33 10.89 6.22
CA PHE A 515 19.14 10.73 5.01
C PHE A 515 19.45 9.27 4.70
N ASP A 516 19.74 9.00 3.43
CA ASP A 516 19.97 7.65 2.89
C ASP A 516 21.44 7.41 2.58
N ALA A 517 22.17 8.47 2.23
CA ALA A 517 23.58 8.38 1.91
C ALA A 517 24.36 9.65 2.28
N VAL A 518 25.67 9.48 2.47
CA VAL A 518 26.62 10.56 2.72
C VAL A 518 27.90 10.32 1.92
N PHE A 519 28.49 11.39 1.39
CA PHE A 519 29.86 11.34 0.88
C PHE A 519 30.60 12.67 1.11
N PHE A 520 31.91 12.63 0.93
CA PHE A 520 32.79 13.78 1.18
C PHE A 520 33.40 14.29 -0.11
N ALA A 521 33.57 15.60 -0.21
CA ALA A 521 34.30 16.22 -1.30
C ALA A 521 35.20 17.35 -0.77
N PRO A 522 36.41 17.52 -1.31
CA PRO A 522 37.19 18.72 -1.01
C PRO A 522 36.44 19.96 -1.50
N SER A 523 36.44 21.01 -0.70
CA SER A 523 35.99 22.32 -1.19
C SER A 523 37.07 22.92 -2.07
N TYR A 524 36.68 23.39 -3.25
CA TYR A 524 37.58 24.08 -4.17
C TYR A 524 37.61 25.60 -3.93
N ASP A 525 37.06 26.09 -2.82
CA ASP A 525 37.09 27.51 -2.50
C ASP A 525 38.52 27.94 -2.10
N PRO A 526 39.22 28.73 -2.95
CA PRO A 526 40.57 29.16 -2.65
C PRO A 526 40.62 30.26 -1.58
N THR A 527 39.46 30.81 -1.18
CA THR A 527 39.40 31.91 -0.21
C THR A 527 39.57 31.39 1.23
N PRO A 528 40.53 31.90 2.01
CA PRO A 528 40.62 31.57 3.43
C PRO A 528 39.39 32.09 4.20
N PRO A 529 38.89 31.36 5.22
CA PRO A 529 39.41 30.12 5.80
C PRO A 529 38.98 28.83 5.06
N TYR A 530 38.21 28.95 3.98
CA TYR A 530 37.60 27.82 3.27
C TYR A 530 38.60 26.97 2.45
N SER A 531 39.86 27.41 2.32
CA SER A 531 40.95 26.62 1.71
C SER A 531 41.25 25.29 2.42
N ARG A 532 40.68 25.07 3.63
CA ARG A 532 40.68 23.79 4.34
C ARG A 532 39.26 23.30 4.67
N SER A 533 38.31 23.46 3.75
CA SER A 533 36.96 22.95 3.97
C SER A 533 36.69 21.62 3.27
N VAL A 534 35.88 20.78 3.91
CA VAL A 534 35.38 19.52 3.38
C VAL A 534 33.86 19.63 3.32
N ILE A 535 33.32 19.40 2.13
CA ILE A 535 31.88 19.36 1.91
C ILE A 535 31.37 17.99 2.32
N ILE A 536 30.40 17.97 3.22
CA ILE A 536 29.63 16.80 3.62
C ILE A 536 28.32 16.85 2.83
N TRP A 537 28.21 15.98 1.82
CA TRP A 537 27.00 15.84 1.03
C TRP A 537 26.08 14.86 1.73
N VAL A 538 24.89 15.33 2.13
CA VAL A 538 23.86 14.54 2.80
C VAL A 538 22.71 14.34 1.83
N LEU A 539 22.46 13.09 1.43
CA LEU A 539 21.49 12.76 0.38
C LEU A 539 20.25 12.09 0.95
N ARG A 540 19.09 12.56 0.47
CA ARG A 540 17.81 11.89 0.62
C ARG A 540 17.37 11.37 -0.75
N THR A 541 17.31 10.05 -0.89
CA THR A 541 16.88 9.33 -2.11
C THR A 541 15.65 8.45 -1.87
N GLY A 542 15.40 8.05 -0.62
CA GLY A 542 14.30 7.20 -0.19
C GLY A 542 13.01 7.99 -0.03
N LEU A 543 12.02 7.62 -0.84
CA LEU A 543 10.72 8.30 -0.92
C LEU A 543 9.67 7.68 0.01
N ALA A 544 9.91 6.51 0.62
CA ALA A 544 8.99 5.90 1.57
C ALA A 544 9.75 5.43 2.82
N LYS A 545 9.66 6.19 3.91
CA LYS A 545 10.12 5.73 5.22
C LYS A 545 8.99 5.85 6.23
N ALA A 546 8.88 4.84 7.07
CA ALA A 546 7.83 4.71 8.06
C ALA A 546 8.12 5.61 9.27
N ASP A 547 7.04 6.05 9.90
CA ASP A 547 7.02 6.83 11.13
C ASP A 547 7.92 6.21 12.21
N GLY A 548 8.83 7.01 12.75
CA GLY A 548 9.62 6.63 13.90
C GLY A 548 10.10 7.87 14.66
N ASP A 549 9.97 7.84 15.99
CA ASP A 549 10.42 8.85 16.96
C ASP A 549 11.94 9.11 16.96
N ALA A 550 12.68 8.60 15.98
CA ALA A 550 14.14 8.66 15.89
C ALA A 550 14.69 9.99 15.36
N ALA A 551 13.87 11.02 15.16
CA ALA A 551 14.28 12.32 14.62
C ALA A 551 15.46 12.96 15.38
N ALA A 552 15.46 12.85 16.72
CA ALA A 552 16.52 13.38 17.57
C ALA A 552 17.87 12.68 17.34
N SER A 553 17.87 11.37 17.06
CA SER A 553 19.13 10.61 16.87
C SER A 553 19.87 10.99 15.60
N SER A 554 19.19 11.55 14.59
CA SER A 554 19.82 11.87 13.30
C SER A 554 20.60 13.18 13.32
N CYS A 555 20.20 14.12 14.19
CA CYS A 555 20.95 15.37 14.40
C CYS A 555 22.33 15.06 15.00
N ASP A 556 22.35 14.25 16.07
CA ASP A 556 23.56 13.79 16.73
C ASP A 556 24.57 13.13 15.76
N LEU A 557 24.06 12.45 14.74
CA LEU A 557 24.90 11.82 13.72
C LEU A 557 25.57 12.83 12.80
N LEU A 558 24.89 13.89 12.36
CA LEU A 558 25.52 14.94 11.58
C LEU A 558 26.55 15.71 12.40
N CYS A 559 26.24 16.02 13.66
CA CYS A 559 27.19 16.59 14.61
C CYS A 559 28.43 15.70 14.77
N THR A 560 28.25 14.37 14.80
CA THR A 560 29.35 13.41 14.82
C THR A 560 30.21 13.48 13.56
N LEU A 561 29.61 13.60 12.37
CA LEU A 561 30.35 13.76 11.11
C LEU A 561 31.13 15.09 11.06
N GLN A 562 30.49 16.19 11.45
CA GLN A 562 31.16 17.49 11.51
C GLN A 562 32.34 17.47 12.50
N THR A 563 32.15 16.86 13.67
CA THR A 563 33.21 16.69 14.67
C THR A 563 34.37 15.86 14.14
N LYS A 564 34.09 14.77 13.39
CA LYS A 564 35.12 13.99 12.69
C LYS A 564 35.93 14.85 11.72
N VAL A 565 35.26 15.62 10.85
CA VAL A 565 35.92 16.52 9.90
C VAL A 565 36.76 17.58 10.62
N LEU A 566 36.24 18.19 11.69
CA LEU A 566 36.93 19.16 12.53
C LEU A 566 38.19 18.57 13.19
N SER A 567 38.10 17.35 13.72
CA SER A 567 39.24 16.65 14.34
C SER A 567 40.38 16.35 13.37
N MET A 568 40.09 16.31 12.07
CA MET A 568 41.09 16.19 11.00
C MET A 568 41.69 17.55 10.58
N GLY A 569 41.27 18.65 11.21
CA GLY A 569 41.75 20.00 10.92
C GLY A 569 41.10 20.66 9.70
N PHE A 570 39.93 20.16 9.27
CA PHE A 570 39.13 20.73 8.19
C PHE A 570 37.86 21.41 8.71
N PHE A 571 37.36 22.38 7.97
CA PHE A 571 36.07 23.02 8.25
C PHE A 571 34.93 22.26 7.52
N PRO A 572 33.94 21.70 8.23
CA PRO A 572 32.84 20.99 7.59
C PRO A 572 31.85 21.97 6.94
N VAL A 573 31.43 21.68 5.71
CA VAL A 573 30.38 22.41 4.99
C VAL A 573 29.26 21.44 4.65
N LEU A 574 28.07 21.63 5.22
CA LEU A 574 26.92 20.76 4.96
C LEU A 574 26.18 21.20 3.71
N LYS A 575 25.92 20.24 2.81
CA LYS A 575 25.02 20.40 1.67
C LYS A 575 24.01 19.27 1.67
N TYR A 576 22.74 19.64 1.69
CA TYR A 576 21.61 18.72 1.68
C TYR A 576 21.07 18.59 0.27
N VAL A 577 20.89 17.36 -0.20
CA VAL A 577 20.36 17.08 -1.54
C VAL A 577 19.23 16.10 -1.43
N VAL A 578 18.05 16.51 -1.89
CA VAL A 578 16.93 15.59 -2.10
C VAL A 578 16.84 15.21 -3.57
N VAL A 579 16.84 13.91 -3.84
CA VAL A 579 16.79 13.37 -5.20
C VAL A 579 15.36 12.90 -5.46
N VAL A 580 14.74 13.44 -6.50
CA VAL A 580 13.34 13.15 -6.84
C VAL A 580 13.21 12.78 -8.32
N PRO A 581 12.21 11.96 -8.71
CA PRO A 581 11.94 11.69 -10.11
C PRO A 581 11.40 12.95 -10.79
N LEU A 582 11.89 13.28 -11.98
CA LEU A 582 11.39 14.40 -12.77
C LEU A 582 9.95 14.11 -13.21
N GLN A 583 9.02 14.90 -12.70
CA GLN A 583 7.62 14.93 -13.16
C GLN A 583 7.31 16.27 -13.81
N VAL A 584 6.33 16.29 -14.72
CA VAL A 584 5.87 17.54 -15.34
C VAL A 584 5.15 18.37 -14.29
N ARG A 585 5.54 19.64 -14.12
CA ARG A 585 4.90 20.59 -13.18
C ARG A 585 4.91 20.08 -11.74
N GLN A 586 6.11 19.91 -11.19
CA GLN A 586 6.30 19.44 -9.83
C GLN A 586 7.02 20.50 -9.00
N SER A 587 6.42 20.83 -7.85
CA SER A 587 7.07 21.57 -6.77
C SER A 587 7.50 20.58 -5.69
N VAL A 588 8.62 20.85 -5.03
CA VAL A 588 9.20 19.97 -4.02
C VAL A 588 9.33 20.74 -2.73
N VAL A 589 8.77 20.19 -1.67
CA VAL A 589 8.88 20.68 -0.30
C VAL A 589 9.67 19.67 0.50
N TRP A 590 10.70 20.10 1.22
CA TRP A 590 11.43 19.27 2.15
C TRP A 590 11.36 19.88 3.55
N GLU A 591 10.78 19.13 4.48
CA GLU A 591 10.63 19.46 5.89
C GLU A 591 11.65 18.69 6.72
N PHE A 592 12.39 19.45 7.53
CA PHE A 592 13.35 18.90 8.48
C PHE A 592 12.63 18.53 9.79
N PRO A 593 13.17 17.58 10.58
CA PRO A 593 12.58 17.22 11.85
C PRO A 593 12.70 18.37 12.86
N PRO A 594 11.85 18.38 13.91
CA PRO A 594 11.99 19.33 15.00
C PRO A 594 13.35 19.21 15.70
N GLY A 595 13.94 20.34 16.13
CA GLY A 595 15.23 20.38 16.82
C GLY A 595 16.47 20.49 15.90
N TRP A 596 16.27 20.79 14.61
CA TRP A 596 17.33 20.91 13.61
C TRP A 596 17.65 22.36 13.24
N GLU A 597 17.33 23.31 14.11
CA GLU A 597 17.35 24.74 13.79
C GLU A 597 18.75 25.27 13.51
N GLU A 598 19.72 24.83 14.32
CA GLU A 598 21.12 25.22 14.18
C GLU A 598 21.85 24.42 13.08
N ASP A 599 21.44 23.16 12.86
CA ASP A 599 22.09 22.26 11.91
C ASP A 599 21.53 22.38 10.48
N ALA A 600 20.30 22.86 10.31
CA ALA A 600 19.72 23.19 9.01
C ALA A 600 20.35 24.45 8.36
N GLN A 601 21.44 24.98 8.91
CA GLN A 601 22.21 26.11 8.34
C GLN A 601 22.98 25.76 7.05
N GLY A 602 22.91 24.52 6.58
CA GLY A 602 23.49 24.11 5.30
C GLY A 602 22.70 24.57 4.07
N GLU A 603 23.31 24.42 2.90
CA GLU A 603 22.64 24.71 1.62
C GLU A 603 21.77 23.51 1.21
N VAL A 604 20.52 23.77 0.84
CA VAL A 604 19.54 22.73 0.47
C VAL A 604 19.27 22.76 -1.03
N TYR A 605 19.33 21.60 -1.65
CA TYR A 605 19.14 21.42 -3.08
C TYR A 605 18.17 20.29 -3.39
N VAL A 606 17.51 20.39 -4.53
CA VAL A 606 16.80 19.29 -5.18
C VAL A 606 17.53 18.88 -6.46
N GLN A 607 17.63 17.58 -6.68
CA GLN A 607 18.13 16.98 -7.92
C GLN A 607 16.99 16.20 -8.58
N PHE A 608 16.73 16.49 -9.85
CA PHE A 608 15.73 15.76 -10.63
C PHE A 608 16.39 14.69 -11.47
N LEU A 609 15.93 13.45 -11.33
CA LEU A 609 16.30 12.38 -12.26
C LEU A 609 15.21 12.22 -13.31
N ASP A 610 15.56 12.37 -14.59
CA ASP A 610 14.72 11.98 -15.72
C ASP A 610 15.15 10.61 -16.25
N PRO A 611 14.68 9.50 -15.65
CA PRO A 611 14.95 8.16 -16.15
C PRO A 611 14.14 7.79 -17.39
N LEU A 612 13.12 8.58 -17.75
CA LEU A 612 12.27 8.33 -18.92
C LEU A 612 12.84 8.97 -20.20
N GLY A 613 13.82 9.87 -20.08
CA GLY A 613 14.39 10.59 -21.22
C GLY A 613 13.36 11.52 -21.88
N SER A 614 12.41 12.03 -21.09
CA SER A 614 11.28 12.85 -21.54
C SER A 614 11.67 14.20 -22.15
N GLY A 615 12.96 14.57 -22.08
CA GLY A 615 13.55 15.72 -22.78
C GLY A 615 13.50 15.67 -24.32
N GLY A 616 13.02 14.59 -24.93
CA GLY A 616 12.64 14.55 -26.35
C GLY A 616 11.15 14.85 -26.53
N GLU A 617 10.80 16.11 -26.82
CA GLU A 617 9.50 16.56 -27.36
C GLU A 617 8.25 15.76 -26.95
N ARG A 618 7.79 15.90 -25.71
CA ARG A 618 6.35 15.74 -25.45
C ARG A 618 5.66 17.01 -25.95
N GLY A 619 5.16 16.95 -27.19
CA GLY A 619 4.18 17.93 -27.67
C GLY A 619 2.99 18.01 -26.71
N PRO A 620 2.28 19.14 -26.66
CA PRO A 620 1.13 19.32 -25.76
C PRO A 620 0.10 18.22 -26.03
N MET A 621 -0.25 17.45 -25.00
CA MET A 621 -1.41 16.53 -25.01
C MET A 621 -2.72 17.31 -24.98
#